data_AF-A0A6C0CU18-F1
#
_entry.id   AF-A0A6C0CU18-F1
#
_cell.length_a   1.000
_cell.length_b   1.000
_cell.length_c   1.000
_cell.angle_alpha   90.00
_cell.angle_beta   90.00
_cell.angle_gamma   90.00
#
_symmetry.space_group_name_H-M   'P 1'
#
loop_
_entity.id
_entity.type
_entity.pdbx_description
1 polymer ?
#
loop_
_entity_poly.entity_id
_entity_poly.type
_entity_poly.pdbx_seq_one_letter_code
_entity_poly.pdbx_strand_id
1 'polypeptide(L)'
;MEYHPFLFPDDPQKKYRFKEHYIVIDSTDRDRTVWPTTTHFQVQLEPSNTFTGATLSHHYRNVKSIELLSASYPTAGSSSNEACLYLCIPELEGSFDGTNITATKAFARLIPTNITPYFIQCDLNTKPRLIFDTQGKRLDRMTIQIKKSDGTFFSFGTDTSSPTTPIPLYQVNLVFKIITVEPLIN
;
A
#
# COMPACT_ATOMS: atom_id res chain seq x y z
N MET A 1 25.24 7.53 -19.61
CA MET A 1 24.06 6.72 -19.99
C MET A 1 22.86 7.61 -19.68
N GLU A 2 22.30 8.28 -20.68
CA GLU A 2 21.18 9.21 -20.48
C GLU A 2 19.92 8.44 -20.11
N TYR A 3 19.35 8.77 -18.96
CA TYR A 3 18.06 8.25 -18.52
C TYR A 3 16.99 9.00 -19.31
N HIS A 4 16.51 8.43 -20.41
CA HIS A 4 15.30 8.93 -21.06
C HIS A 4 14.10 8.51 -20.20
N PRO A 5 13.42 9.44 -19.52
CA PRO A 5 12.23 9.06 -18.77
C PRO A 5 11.20 8.49 -19.76
N PHE A 6 10.60 7.35 -19.39
CA PHE A 6 9.45 6.82 -20.10
C PHE A 6 8.28 7.79 -19.87
N LEU A 7 8.19 8.81 -20.72
CA LEU A 7 6.98 9.57 -20.93
C LEU A 7 5.97 8.58 -21.52
N PHE A 8 4.72 8.54 -21.06
CA PHE A 8 3.67 7.83 -21.80
C PHE A 8 3.57 8.54 -23.15
N PRO A 9 4.00 7.92 -24.27
CA PRO A 9 4.17 8.70 -25.48
C PRO A 9 2.80 8.97 -26.08
N ASP A 10 2.60 10.21 -26.51
CA ASP A 10 1.62 10.53 -27.56
C ASP A 10 2.06 9.96 -28.94
N ASP A 11 3.02 9.02 -28.97
CA ASP A 11 3.57 8.40 -30.18
C ASP A 11 2.53 7.44 -30.78
N PRO A 12 1.87 7.82 -31.90
CA PRO A 12 0.82 7.01 -32.50
C PRO A 12 1.35 5.73 -33.15
N GLN A 13 2.67 5.55 -33.28
CA GLN A 13 3.28 4.37 -33.89
C GLN A 13 3.57 3.25 -32.89
N LYS A 14 3.74 3.56 -31.61
CA LYS A 14 3.96 2.55 -30.57
C LYS A 14 2.64 2.05 -30.03
N LYS A 15 2.37 0.76 -30.25
CA LYS A 15 1.23 0.10 -29.60
C LYS A 15 1.62 -0.28 -28.18
N TYR A 16 0.77 0.03 -27.21
CA TYR A 16 0.97 -0.30 -25.80
C TYR A 16 -0.13 -1.24 -25.30
N ARG A 17 0.19 -2.04 -24.29
CA ARG A 17 -0.81 -2.78 -23.51
C ARG A 17 -0.81 -2.31 -22.06
N PHE A 18 -2.00 -2.21 -21.50
CA PHE A 18 -2.20 -2.06 -20.06
C PHE A 18 -2.25 -3.45 -19.44
N LYS A 19 -1.44 -3.68 -18.41
CA LYS A 19 -1.48 -4.91 -17.63
C LYS A 19 -1.96 -4.59 -16.23
N GLU A 20 -3.00 -5.30 -15.80
CA GLU A 20 -3.52 -5.21 -14.44
C GLU A 20 -2.84 -6.23 -13.55
N HIS A 21 -2.48 -5.80 -12.35
CA HIS A 21 -1.92 -6.63 -11.30
C HIS A 21 -2.72 -6.40 -10.03
N TYR A 22 -3.14 -7.49 -9.38
CA TYR A 22 -3.81 -7.45 -8.10
C TYR A 22 -2.83 -7.97 -7.06
N ILE A 23 -2.48 -7.13 -6.10
CA ILE A 23 -1.53 -7.47 -5.06
C ILE A 23 -2.24 -7.52 -3.71
N VAL A 24 -1.93 -8.53 -2.93
CA VAL A 24 -2.40 -8.70 -1.55
C VAL A 24 -1.21 -8.46 -0.66
N ILE A 25 -1.38 -7.59 0.33
CA ILE A 25 -0.39 -7.33 1.36
C ILE A 25 -0.99 -7.75 2.69
N ASP A 26 -0.32 -8.70 3.36
CA ASP A 26 -0.63 -9.12 4.72
C ASP A 26 0.54 -8.73 5.64
N SER A 27 0.23 -8.09 6.77
CA SER A 27 1.27 -7.75 7.73
C SER A 27 1.92 -8.96 8.38
N THR A 28 1.35 -10.18 8.30
CA THR A 28 2.00 -11.41 8.78
C THR A 28 3.33 -11.68 8.11
N ASP A 29 3.48 -11.25 6.86
CA ASP A 29 4.61 -11.61 6.01
C ASP A 29 5.84 -10.74 6.27
N ARG A 30 5.69 -9.65 7.05
CA ARG A 30 6.77 -8.72 7.35
C ARG A 30 7.93 -9.42 8.07
N ASP A 31 9.14 -8.91 7.86
CA ASP A 31 10.27 -9.26 8.71
C ASP A 31 10.06 -8.63 10.09
N ARG A 32 9.64 -9.42 11.07
CA ARG A 32 9.31 -8.95 12.44
C ARG A 32 10.53 -8.62 13.28
N THR A 33 11.73 -8.97 12.83
CA THR A 33 12.99 -8.57 13.46
C THR A 33 13.33 -7.12 13.12
N VAL A 34 12.99 -6.67 11.90
CA VAL A 34 13.20 -5.30 11.44
C VAL A 34 11.97 -4.41 11.63
N TRP A 35 10.78 -4.98 11.39
CA TRP A 35 9.48 -4.32 11.41
C TRP A 35 8.55 -5.00 12.42
N PRO A 36 8.75 -4.78 13.73
CA PRO A 36 7.99 -5.48 14.77
C PRO A 36 6.50 -5.14 14.75
N THR A 37 6.13 -3.93 14.29
CA THR A 37 4.76 -3.41 14.30
C THR A 37 3.95 -3.80 13.05
N THR A 38 2.67 -4.10 13.22
CA THR A 38 1.75 -4.45 12.12
C THR A 38 1.24 -3.22 11.34
N THR A 39 1.45 -2.01 11.87
CA THR A 39 1.02 -0.73 11.29
C THR A 39 2.13 0.06 10.63
N HIS A 40 3.37 -0.41 10.74
CA HIS A 40 4.54 0.19 10.10
C HIS A 40 5.50 -0.90 9.67
N PHE A 41 5.49 -1.20 8.37
CA PHE A 41 6.34 -2.24 7.78
C PHE A 41 6.56 -1.98 6.29
N GLN A 42 7.53 -2.66 5.71
CA GLN A 42 7.86 -2.54 4.30
C GLN A 42 7.54 -3.83 3.55
N VAL A 43 6.99 -3.65 2.36
CA VAL A 43 6.85 -4.69 1.34
C VAL A 43 7.82 -4.38 0.21
N GLN A 44 8.71 -5.32 -0.10
CA GLN A 44 9.64 -5.20 -1.19
C GLN A 44 9.00 -5.77 -2.47
N LEU A 45 8.94 -5.01 -3.56
CA LEU A 45 8.35 -5.50 -4.80
C LEU A 45 9.40 -6.10 -5.74
N GLU A 46 10.63 -5.61 -5.62
CA GLU A 46 11.83 -6.13 -6.30
C GLU A 46 12.85 -6.57 -5.24
N PRO A 47 12.69 -7.75 -4.63
CA PRO A 47 13.62 -8.25 -3.61
C PRO A 47 14.94 -8.69 -4.22
N SER A 48 16.03 -8.56 -3.46
CA SER A 48 17.23 -9.36 -3.71
C SER A 48 16.98 -10.82 -3.29
N ASN A 49 17.79 -11.74 -3.79
CA ASN A 49 17.72 -13.16 -3.41
C ASN A 49 17.99 -13.42 -1.91
N THR A 50 18.46 -12.41 -1.18
CA THR A 50 18.76 -12.45 0.25
C THR A 50 17.72 -11.74 1.11
N PHE A 51 16.71 -11.12 0.50
CA PHE A 51 15.68 -10.40 1.23
C PHE A 51 14.79 -11.36 2.03
N THR A 52 14.50 -11.00 3.27
CA THR A 52 13.57 -11.71 4.16
C THR A 52 12.44 -10.77 4.52
N GLY A 53 11.21 -11.28 4.53
CA GLY A 53 10.00 -10.51 4.87
C GLY A 53 9.00 -10.42 3.71
N ALA A 54 8.14 -9.41 3.77
CA ALA A 54 7.01 -9.27 2.86
C ALA A 54 7.53 -8.88 1.47
N THR A 55 7.29 -9.72 0.48
CA THR A 55 7.81 -9.48 -0.86
C THR A 55 6.86 -9.94 -1.96
N LEU A 56 6.93 -9.25 -3.11
CA LEU A 56 6.41 -9.71 -4.38
C LEU A 56 7.57 -10.03 -5.31
N SER A 57 7.38 -10.96 -6.26
CA SER A 57 8.41 -11.31 -7.25
C SER A 57 8.13 -10.64 -8.59
N HIS A 58 7.78 -9.35 -8.57
CA HIS A 58 7.34 -8.61 -9.75
C HIS A 58 7.94 -7.21 -9.84
N HIS A 59 8.54 -6.91 -11.00
CA HIS A 59 9.03 -5.57 -11.32
C HIS A 59 7.88 -4.66 -11.78
N TYR A 60 7.42 -3.77 -10.90
CA TYR A 60 6.41 -2.76 -11.26
C TYR A 60 7.08 -1.53 -11.87
N ARG A 61 7.42 -1.65 -13.16
CA ARG A 61 7.93 -0.55 -14.00
C ARG A 61 6.79 0.07 -14.78
N ASN A 62 6.91 1.36 -15.11
CA ASN A 62 5.91 2.12 -15.86
C ASN A 62 4.51 2.01 -15.25
N VAL A 63 4.41 2.14 -13.92
CA VAL A 63 3.12 2.16 -13.23
C VAL A 63 2.35 3.40 -13.71
N LYS A 64 1.18 3.16 -14.30
CA LYS A 64 0.23 4.18 -14.76
C LYS A 64 -0.75 4.56 -13.67
N SER A 65 -1.17 3.59 -12.86
CA SER A 65 -1.99 3.89 -11.69
C SER A 65 -1.87 2.83 -10.62
N ILE A 66 -2.12 3.24 -9.38
CA ILE A 66 -2.30 2.36 -8.23
C ILE A 66 -3.57 2.75 -7.49
N GLU A 67 -4.36 1.78 -7.09
CA GLU A 67 -5.65 1.93 -6.40
C GLU A 67 -5.73 0.96 -5.23
N LEU A 68 -6.18 1.42 -4.06
CA LEU A 68 -6.56 0.53 -2.96
C LEU A 68 -7.98 0.02 -3.22
N LEU A 69 -8.14 -1.29 -3.34
CA LEU A 69 -9.41 -1.94 -3.59
C LEU A 69 -10.10 -2.38 -2.29
N SER A 70 -9.32 -2.83 -1.31
CA SER A 70 -9.83 -3.32 -0.04
C SER A 70 -8.83 -3.08 1.07
N ALA A 71 -9.34 -2.81 2.27
CA ALA A 71 -8.56 -2.79 3.48
C ALA A 71 -9.38 -3.36 4.64
N SER A 72 -8.73 -4.15 5.48
CA SER A 72 -9.25 -4.57 6.77
C SER A 72 -8.16 -4.46 7.84
N TYR A 73 -8.58 -4.11 9.05
CA TYR A 73 -7.70 -4.02 10.20
C TYR A 73 -8.41 -4.50 11.48
N PRO A 74 -7.68 -4.82 12.54
CA PRO A 74 -8.27 -5.33 13.77
C PRO A 74 -9.10 -4.32 14.56
N THR A 75 -10.09 -4.79 15.32
CA THR A 75 -10.79 -3.99 16.36
C THR A 75 -9.91 -3.68 17.58
N ALA A 76 -8.76 -4.34 17.71
CA ALA A 76 -7.83 -4.18 18.82
C ALA A 76 -7.23 -2.76 18.90
N GLY A 77 -6.70 -2.39 20.07
CA GLY A 77 -6.13 -1.06 20.30
C GLY A 77 -7.15 0.08 20.36
N SER A 78 -8.44 -0.23 20.53
CA SER A 78 -9.55 0.74 20.48
C SER A 78 -9.71 1.41 19.11
N SER A 79 -9.43 0.69 18.02
CA SER A 79 -9.52 1.23 16.67
C SER A 79 -10.94 1.66 16.28
N SER A 80 -11.96 1.09 16.92
CA SER A 80 -13.36 1.52 16.79
C SER A 80 -13.66 2.90 17.36
N ASN A 81 -12.75 3.49 18.16
CA ASN A 81 -12.92 4.85 18.70
C ASN A 81 -12.41 5.93 17.74
N GLU A 82 -11.68 5.54 16.68
CA GLU A 82 -11.18 6.45 15.67
C GLU A 82 -12.23 6.63 14.57
N ALA A 83 -12.57 7.87 14.23
CA ALA A 83 -13.51 8.14 13.13
C ALA A 83 -13.00 7.59 11.78
N CYS A 84 -11.67 7.62 11.60
CA CYS A 84 -10.98 6.94 10.51
C CYS A 84 -9.48 6.83 10.84
N LEU A 85 -8.81 5.90 10.18
CA LEU A 85 -7.35 5.83 10.12
C LEU A 85 -6.85 6.27 8.75
N TYR A 86 -5.57 6.61 8.66
CA TYR A 86 -4.94 7.05 7.41
C TYR A 86 -3.86 6.06 7.00
N LEU A 87 -4.00 5.47 5.82
CA LEU A 87 -2.95 4.71 5.16
C LEU A 87 -2.03 5.68 4.40
N CYS A 88 -0.80 5.80 4.85
CA CYS A 88 0.25 6.55 4.16
C CYS A 88 1.23 5.55 3.53
N ILE A 89 1.67 5.85 2.31
CA ILE A 89 2.71 5.09 1.61
C ILE A 89 3.74 6.11 1.16
N PRO A 90 4.87 6.30 1.89
CA PRO A 90 5.85 7.36 1.61
C PRO A 90 6.42 7.37 0.19
N GLU A 91 6.46 6.21 -0.46
CA GLU A 91 6.89 6.06 -1.86
C GLU A 91 5.84 6.59 -2.85
N LEU A 92 4.61 6.82 -2.39
CA LEU A 92 3.50 7.39 -3.15
C LEU A 92 3.17 8.79 -2.62
N GLU A 93 2.41 9.53 -3.43
CA GLU A 93 1.85 10.81 -3.00
C GLU A 93 0.56 10.57 -2.21
N GLY A 94 0.07 11.61 -1.53
CA GLY A 94 -1.28 11.56 -0.98
C GLY A 94 -2.32 11.64 -2.09
N SER A 95 -3.48 11.02 -1.90
CA SER A 95 -4.58 11.08 -2.88
C SER A 95 -5.71 12.02 -2.45
N PHE A 96 -5.51 12.83 -1.42
CA PHE A 96 -6.53 13.73 -0.87
C PHE A 96 -5.95 15.10 -0.56
N ASP A 97 -6.76 16.14 -0.79
CA ASP A 97 -6.54 17.46 -0.23
C ASP A 97 -7.22 17.56 1.14
N GLY A 98 -6.47 17.22 2.18
CA GLY A 98 -6.92 17.29 3.56
C GLY A 98 -6.74 18.67 4.19
N THR A 99 -7.54 18.97 5.22
CA THR A 99 -7.35 20.17 6.07
C THR A 99 -6.30 19.97 7.17
N ASN A 100 -5.73 18.76 7.28
CA ASN A 100 -4.58 18.48 8.14
C ASN A 100 -3.49 17.75 7.34
N ILE A 101 -2.24 17.88 7.79
CA ILE A 101 -1.07 17.38 7.06
C ILE A 101 -1.06 15.85 6.91
N THR A 102 -1.64 15.13 7.87
CA THR A 102 -1.72 13.67 7.82
C THR A 102 -2.65 13.20 6.71
N ALA A 103 -3.83 13.80 6.62
CA ALA A 103 -4.81 13.52 5.58
C ALA A 103 -4.28 13.91 4.19
N THR A 104 -3.58 15.03 4.06
CA THR A 104 -2.96 15.45 2.79
C THR A 104 -1.88 14.47 2.32
N LYS A 105 -1.15 13.83 3.24
CA LYS A 105 -0.12 12.83 2.92
C LYS A 105 -0.66 11.41 2.79
N ALA A 106 -1.93 11.18 3.12
CA ALA A 106 -2.52 9.85 3.12
C ALA A 106 -2.83 9.40 1.69
N PHE A 107 -2.47 8.16 1.38
CA PHE A 107 -2.90 7.48 0.17
C PHE A 107 -4.36 7.01 0.28
N ALA A 108 -4.81 6.59 1.47
CA ALA A 108 -6.20 6.19 1.70
C ALA A 108 -6.69 6.65 3.08
N ARG A 109 -7.98 6.99 3.16
CA ARG A 109 -8.71 7.11 4.43
C ARG A 109 -9.47 5.81 4.68
N LEU A 110 -9.19 5.18 5.81
CA LEU A 110 -9.74 3.89 6.19
C LEU A 110 -10.89 4.11 7.18
N ILE A 111 -12.12 4.15 6.66
CA ILE A 111 -13.31 4.44 7.46
C ILE A 111 -13.92 3.11 7.92
N PRO A 112 -14.13 2.88 9.22
CA PRO A 112 -14.74 1.65 9.69
C PRO A 112 -16.19 1.53 9.16
N THR A 113 -16.55 0.40 8.51
CA THR A 113 -17.92 0.16 8.04
C THR A 113 -18.52 -1.14 8.59
N ASN A 114 -17.90 -2.30 8.31
CA ASN A 114 -18.37 -3.59 8.83
C ASN A 114 -17.48 -3.98 10.01
N ILE A 115 -17.97 -3.72 11.23
CA ILE A 115 -17.27 -4.03 12.46
C ILE A 115 -17.72 -5.39 12.96
N THR A 116 -16.79 -6.33 13.04
CA THR A 116 -16.95 -7.63 13.71
C THR A 116 -16.22 -7.60 15.06
N PRO A 117 -16.36 -8.58 15.95
CA PRO A 117 -15.61 -8.60 17.20
C PRO A 117 -14.08 -8.54 17.04
N TYR A 118 -13.54 -8.97 15.89
CA TYR A 118 -12.10 -9.12 15.68
C TYR A 118 -11.54 -8.16 14.61
N PHE A 119 -12.33 -7.85 13.59
CA PHE A 119 -11.88 -7.10 12.42
C PHE A 119 -12.89 -6.07 11.97
N ILE A 120 -12.36 -5.03 11.36
CA ILE A 120 -13.07 -3.94 10.72
C ILE A 120 -12.75 -3.99 9.24
N GLN A 121 -13.78 -4.13 8.41
CA GLN A 121 -13.66 -3.83 6.99
C GLN A 121 -13.82 -2.33 6.79
N CYS A 122 -13.01 -1.75 5.90
CA CYS A 122 -13.03 -0.33 5.63
C CYS A 122 -13.93 0.00 4.44
N ASP A 123 -14.72 1.06 4.58
CA ASP A 123 -15.17 1.83 3.42
C ASP A 123 -14.03 2.75 2.99
N LEU A 124 -13.70 2.69 1.71
CA LEU A 124 -12.66 3.51 1.09
C LEU A 124 -13.23 4.78 0.45
N ASN A 125 -14.55 4.99 0.53
CA ASN A 125 -15.34 6.08 -0.06
C ASN A 125 -15.08 6.30 -1.55
N THR A 126 -14.00 7.00 -1.88
CA THR A 126 -13.71 7.60 -3.18
C THR A 126 -12.77 6.78 -4.05
N LYS A 127 -12.51 5.51 -3.70
CA LYS A 127 -11.55 4.63 -4.39
C LYS A 127 -10.15 5.28 -4.47
N PRO A 128 -9.39 5.25 -3.37
CA PRO A 128 -8.12 5.95 -3.26
C PRO A 128 -7.17 5.48 -4.37
N ARG A 129 -6.89 6.39 -5.31
CA ARG A 129 -6.19 6.08 -6.56
C ARG A 129 -5.27 7.23 -6.93
N LEU A 130 -4.06 6.88 -7.35
CA LEU A 130 -3.16 7.79 -8.05
C LEU A 130 -3.05 7.39 -9.51
N ILE A 131 -3.04 8.37 -10.39
CA ILE A 131 -2.79 8.22 -11.82
C ILE A 131 -1.53 9.02 -12.14
N PHE A 132 -0.58 8.38 -12.81
CA PHE A 132 0.66 9.00 -13.24
C PHE A 132 0.51 9.36 -14.72
N ASP A 133 0.28 10.65 -15.02
CA ASP A 133 -0.15 11.05 -16.36
C ASP A 133 0.98 11.16 -17.37
N THR A 134 2.13 11.68 -16.95
CA THR A 134 3.22 12.05 -17.86
C THR A 134 4.34 11.02 -17.88
N GLN A 135 4.82 10.57 -16.72
CA GLN A 135 5.88 9.55 -16.61
C GLN A 135 5.40 8.37 -15.78
N GLY A 136 5.62 7.16 -16.27
CA GLY A 136 5.31 5.96 -15.49
C GLY A 136 6.18 5.91 -14.23
N LYS A 137 5.58 5.67 -13.08
CA LYS A 137 6.32 5.55 -11.82
C LYS A 137 6.98 4.17 -11.73
N ARG A 138 8.18 4.09 -11.20
CA ARG A 138 8.79 2.83 -10.76
C ARG A 138 8.45 2.61 -9.29
N LEU A 139 7.94 1.44 -8.95
CA LEU A 139 7.64 1.06 -7.57
C LEU A 139 8.48 -0.17 -7.20
N ASP A 140 9.53 0.07 -6.42
CA ASP A 140 10.45 -0.99 -5.96
C ASP A 140 10.07 -1.52 -4.58
N ARG A 141 9.41 -0.68 -3.78
CA ARG A 141 8.97 -0.97 -2.42
C ARG A 141 7.74 -0.15 -2.06
N MET A 142 6.99 -0.63 -1.08
CA MET A 142 5.87 0.07 -0.45
C MET A 142 6.05 0.00 1.06
N THR A 143 6.21 1.14 1.72
CA THR A 143 6.21 1.21 3.17
C THR A 143 4.80 1.52 3.64
N ILE A 144 4.17 0.56 4.30
CA ILE A 144 2.82 0.67 4.83
C ILE A 144 2.89 1.41 6.17
N GLN A 145 2.13 2.50 6.29
CA GLN A 145 2.01 3.27 7.52
C GLN A 145 0.54 3.54 7.84
N ILE A 146 0.04 3.04 8.96
CA ILE A 146 -1.31 3.32 9.43
C ILE A 146 -1.23 4.32 10.58
N LYS A 147 -1.82 5.49 10.38
CA LYS A 147 -1.71 6.63 11.29
C LYS A 147 -3.07 7.12 11.76
N LYS A 148 -3.09 7.71 12.95
CA LYS A 148 -4.19 8.53 13.46
C LYS A 148 -4.19 9.90 12.79
N SER A 149 -5.26 10.67 12.98
CA SER A 149 -5.38 12.04 12.47
C SER A 149 -4.25 12.97 12.92
N ASP A 150 -3.72 12.75 14.14
CA ASP A 150 -2.58 13.47 14.71
C ASP A 150 -1.21 13.13 14.07
N GLY A 151 -1.18 12.16 13.15
CA GLY A 151 0.03 11.74 12.43
C GLY A 151 0.89 10.69 13.15
N THR A 152 0.51 10.28 14.36
CA THR A 152 1.18 9.18 15.06
C THR A 152 0.71 7.83 14.53
N PHE A 153 1.56 6.80 14.63
CA PHE A 153 1.19 5.44 14.24
C PHE A 153 0.08 4.89 15.13
N PHE A 154 -0.91 4.26 14.53
CA PHE A 154 -1.89 3.49 15.28
C PHE A 154 -1.25 2.20 15.80
N SER A 155 -1.72 1.67 16.93
CA SER A 155 -1.28 0.36 17.44
C SER A 155 -2.49 -0.53 17.67
N PHE A 156 -2.52 -1.68 16.98
CA PHE A 156 -3.51 -2.73 17.22
C PHE A 156 -3.13 -3.65 18.38
N GLY A 157 -2.00 -3.40 19.05
CA GLY A 157 -1.41 -4.29 20.05
C GLY A 157 0.02 -4.71 19.69
N THR A 158 0.62 -5.51 20.56
CA THR A 158 1.98 -6.04 20.37
C THR A 158 1.90 -7.45 19.77
N ASP A 159 2.53 -7.63 18.62
CA ASP A 159 2.65 -8.95 17.98
C ASP A 159 3.81 -9.77 18.57
N THR A 160 3.95 -11.03 18.16
CA THR A 160 5.08 -11.88 18.51
C THR A 160 6.33 -11.56 17.69
N SER A 161 7.50 -11.95 18.21
CA SER A 161 8.78 -11.93 17.49
C SER A 161 9.06 -13.26 16.80
N SER A 162 9.85 -13.24 15.72
CA SER A 162 10.38 -14.47 15.10
C SER A 162 11.16 -15.30 16.13
N PRO A 163 11.02 -16.64 16.16
CA PRO A 163 10.30 -17.51 15.22
C PRO A 163 8.84 -17.80 15.59
N THR A 164 8.29 -17.23 16.67
CA THR A 164 6.92 -17.49 17.11
C THR A 164 5.91 -17.00 16.08
N THR A 165 4.86 -17.77 15.77
CA THR A 165 3.83 -17.39 14.78
C THR A 165 3.18 -16.04 15.10
N PRO A 166 2.93 -15.16 14.10
CA PRO A 166 2.20 -13.91 14.29
C PRO A 166 0.81 -14.13 14.92
N ILE A 167 0.35 -13.16 15.71
CA ILE A 167 -0.99 -13.15 16.29
C ILE A 167 -1.97 -12.63 15.22
N PRO A 168 -2.90 -13.47 14.71
CA PRO A 168 -3.78 -13.05 13.61
C PRO A 168 -4.68 -11.85 13.95
N LEU A 169 -5.03 -11.70 15.24
CA LEU A 169 -5.88 -10.62 15.73
C LEU A 169 -5.24 -9.23 15.68
N TYR A 170 -3.96 -9.10 15.31
CA TYR A 170 -3.27 -7.80 15.21
C TYR A 170 -2.86 -7.44 13.78
N GLN A 171 -3.22 -8.26 12.79
CA GLN A 171 -2.73 -8.14 11.42
C GLN A 171 -3.64 -7.29 10.52
N VAL A 172 -3.03 -6.63 9.54
CA VAL A 172 -3.69 -5.78 8.55
C VAL A 172 -3.63 -6.47 7.21
N ASN A 173 -4.72 -6.42 6.47
CA ASN A 173 -4.80 -6.91 5.10
C ASN A 173 -5.20 -5.79 4.14
N LEU A 174 -4.46 -5.65 3.04
CA LEU A 174 -4.67 -4.64 2.01
C LEU A 174 -4.66 -5.30 0.63
N VAL A 175 -5.55 -4.86 -0.25
CA VAL A 175 -5.57 -5.30 -1.65
C VAL A 175 -5.43 -4.08 -2.55
N PHE A 176 -4.41 -4.08 -3.40
CA PHE A 176 -4.21 -3.02 -4.39
C PHE A 176 -4.35 -3.54 -5.81
N LYS A 177 -4.80 -2.65 -6.70
CA LYS A 177 -4.69 -2.80 -8.14
C LYS A 177 -3.58 -1.89 -8.64
N ILE A 178 -2.63 -2.46 -9.38
CA ILE A 178 -1.58 -1.73 -10.09
C ILE A 178 -1.81 -1.92 -11.58
N ILE A 179 -1.79 -0.83 -12.33
CA ILE A 179 -1.81 -0.87 -13.80
C ILE A 179 -0.43 -0.45 -14.30
N THR A 180 0.24 -1.32 -15.05
CA THR A 180 1.50 -1.02 -15.73
C THR A 180 1.28 -0.88 -17.24
N VAL A 181 2.16 -0.12 -17.89
CA VAL A 181 2.18 0.00 -19.35
C VAL A 181 3.39 -0.71 -19.91
N GLU A 182 3.13 -1.64 -20.82
CA GLU A 182 4.14 -2.44 -21.50
C GLU A 182 4.07 -2.18 -23.01
N PRO A 183 5.22 -2.09 -23.71
CA PRO A 183 5.21 -2.05 -25.17
C PRO A 183 4.66 -3.37 -25.72
N LEU A 184 3.84 -3.30 -26.77
CA LEU A 184 3.47 -4.49 -27.55
C LEU A 184 4.69 -4.90 -28.38
N ILE A 185 5.29 -6.03 -28.02
CA ILE A 185 6.32 -6.67 -28.84
C ILE A 185 5.57 -7.52 -29.87
N ASN A 186 5.69 -7.16 -31.15
CA ASN A 186 5.31 -8.02 -32.27
C ASN A 186 6.41 -9.04 -32.55
#